data_AF-A0A097PKE8-F1
#
_entry.id   AF-A0A097PKE8-F1
#
_cell.length_a   1.000
_cell.length_b   1.000
_cell.length_c   1.000
_cell.angle_alpha   90.00
_cell.angle_beta   90.00
_cell.angle_gamma   90.00
#
_symmetry.space_group_name_H-M   'P 1'
#
loop_
_entity.id
_entity.type
_entity.pdbx_description
1 polymer ?
#
loop_
_entity_poly.entity_id
_entity_poly.type
_entity_poly.pdbx_seq_one_letter_code
_entity_poly.pdbx_strand_id
1 'polypeptide(L)'
;TVTVPSSNCYALDNSSHLYDFTDWIGHPFEYEGKDFVVRFCKDVESRSQAGYVDFGRYHYFVAGSGSLDFVQNFYNGDLQNCEYSFDKMGRTAQLNILCGGCLNGACKGDLGCICNISYDKSACRAVVELAIPCVKRGPRVFEGFTVGFHPRSWEVVYNGMTQLGFEKLDDQFSFGVEQTSVALYLTAISSLSGLVGKPNFKVNPKDGLEVKLSGSGASGSAPTTLSPSILIVNWRCEKARKTPYAVNISIPVEGYNPIEFILTKSCAYRQRGWATFGIFSCVAIVLSTISCCGGFIYKTRVEGLDALPGMTILGACLEAVSGDDISDQASWDERRYGSI
;
A
#
# COMPACT_ATOMS: atom_id res chain seq x y z
N THR A 1 9.30 -7.48 14.25
CA THR A 1 9.06 -6.38 13.28
C THR A 1 10.04 -5.25 13.43
N VAL A 2 10.59 -4.74 12.33
CA VAL A 2 11.27 -3.43 12.30
C VAL A 2 10.25 -2.41 11.77
N THR A 3 9.81 -1.50 12.64
CA THR A 3 8.83 -0.46 12.30
C THR A 3 9.56 0.80 11.89
N VAL A 4 8.99 1.54 10.95
CA VAL A 4 9.49 2.86 10.57
C VAL A 4 9.48 3.79 11.80
N PRO A 5 10.55 4.58 12.05
CA PRO A 5 10.53 5.61 13.09
C PRO A 5 9.37 6.59 12.90
N SER A 6 8.94 7.23 13.99
CA SER A 6 7.83 8.20 13.96
C SER A 6 8.16 9.50 13.24
N SER A 7 9.44 9.70 12.88
CA SER A 7 9.94 10.88 12.19
C SER A 7 10.81 10.49 11.00
N ASN A 8 11.10 11.45 10.14
CA ASN A 8 12.09 11.28 9.06
C ASN A 8 13.53 11.58 9.53
N CYS A 9 13.76 11.71 10.83
CA CYS A 9 15.09 11.92 11.42
C CYS A 9 15.72 10.58 11.78
N TYR A 10 15.95 9.75 10.78
CA TYR A 10 16.68 8.51 10.92
C TYR A 10 17.57 8.31 9.70
N ALA A 11 18.58 7.46 9.85
CA ALA A 11 19.43 7.06 8.75
C ALA A 11 19.79 5.57 8.88
N LEU A 12 20.12 4.96 7.74
CA LEU A 12 20.71 3.63 7.71
C LEU A 12 22.22 3.79 7.58
N ASP A 13 23.00 3.01 8.35
CA ASP A 13 24.46 2.96 8.15
C ASP A 13 24.82 2.20 6.86
N ASN A 14 26.10 2.22 6.47
CA ASN A 14 26.58 1.48 5.29
C ASN A 14 26.44 -0.05 5.40
N SER A 15 26.04 -0.58 6.55
CA SER A 15 25.71 -1.99 6.78
C SER A 15 24.20 -2.24 6.92
N SER A 16 23.37 -1.26 6.57
CA SER A 16 21.91 -1.27 6.64
C SER A 16 21.32 -1.34 8.06
N HIS A 17 22.01 -0.85 9.09
CA HIS A 17 21.44 -0.75 10.44
C HIS A 17 20.73 0.59 10.64
N LEU A 18 19.55 0.53 11.24
CA LEU A 18 18.75 1.71 11.55
C LEU A 18 19.31 2.49 12.74
N TYR A 19 19.52 3.79 12.54
CA TYR A 19 19.80 4.76 13.59
C TYR A 19 18.64 5.75 13.65
N ASP A 20 17.90 5.70 14.75
CA ASP A 20 16.79 6.61 15.02
C ASP A 20 17.29 7.80 15.83
N PHE A 21 17.16 8.99 15.26
CA PHE A 21 17.51 10.25 15.89
C PHE A 21 16.26 11.10 16.19
N THR A 22 15.09 10.47 16.31
CA THR A 22 13.83 11.17 16.63
C THR A 22 13.95 12.03 17.90
N ASP A 23 14.66 11.54 18.93
CA ASP A 23 14.89 12.28 20.17
C ASP A 23 15.77 13.52 20.00
N TRP A 24 16.52 13.61 18.90
CA TRP A 24 17.42 14.72 18.60
C TRP A 24 16.76 15.84 17.77
N ILE A 25 15.52 15.64 17.33
CA ILE A 25 14.85 16.61 16.45
C ILE A 25 14.76 17.98 17.12
N GLY A 26 15.27 18.99 16.40
CA GLY A 26 15.20 20.38 16.82
C GLY A 26 16.15 20.76 17.94
N HIS A 27 17.02 19.86 18.40
CA HIS A 27 18.10 20.19 19.32
C HIS A 27 19.04 21.22 18.68
N PRO A 28 19.27 22.37 19.33
CA PRO A 28 20.16 23.41 18.81
C PRO A 28 21.61 23.10 19.16
N PHE A 29 22.49 23.27 18.17
CA PHE A 29 23.93 23.27 18.32
C PHE A 29 24.46 24.64 17.96
N GLU A 30 25.12 25.29 18.92
CA GLU A 30 25.73 26.61 18.74
C GLU A 30 27.25 26.45 18.73
N TYR A 31 27.93 27.10 17.80
CA TYR A 31 29.39 27.07 17.74
C TYR A 31 29.99 28.27 18.47
N GLU A 32 30.65 28.05 19.61
CA GLU A 32 31.28 29.12 20.36
C GLU A 32 32.35 29.84 19.51
N GLY A 33 32.16 31.14 19.28
CA GLY A 33 33.09 31.99 18.53
C GLY A 33 32.67 32.33 17.08
N LYS A 34 31.62 31.71 16.53
CA LYS A 34 30.92 32.18 15.33
C LYS A 34 29.42 32.04 15.55
N ASP A 35 28.63 33.07 15.27
CA ASP A 35 27.16 33.06 15.43
C ASP A 35 26.48 32.10 14.43
N PHE A 36 26.73 30.80 14.58
CA PHE A 36 26.24 29.73 13.73
C PHE A 36 25.46 28.72 14.57
N VAL A 37 24.22 28.48 14.16
CA VAL A 37 23.28 27.61 14.86
C VAL A 37 22.75 26.57 13.90
N VAL A 38 22.84 25.30 14.31
CA VAL A 38 22.24 24.18 13.59
C VAL A 38 21.13 23.60 14.45
N ARG A 39 19.99 23.29 13.84
CA ARG A 39 18.98 22.44 14.46
C ARG A 39 18.97 21.08 13.77
N PHE A 40 19.10 20.03 14.56
CA PHE A 40 19.22 18.68 14.03
C PHE A 40 17.88 18.22 13.43
N CYS A 41 17.88 17.76 12.17
CA CYS A 41 16.69 17.33 11.43
C CYS A 41 15.49 18.30 11.46
N LYS A 42 15.71 19.59 11.69
CA LYS A 42 14.63 20.58 11.79
C LYS A 42 15.12 21.94 11.34
N ASP A 43 14.21 22.73 10.80
CA ASP A 43 14.48 24.12 10.43
C ASP A 43 14.70 25.00 11.69
N VAL A 44 15.55 26.01 11.54
CA VAL A 44 15.78 27.02 12.59
C VAL A 44 14.56 27.96 12.64
N GLU A 45 13.89 28.02 13.79
CA GLU A 45 12.66 28.80 14.00
C GLU A 45 12.90 30.06 14.83
N SER A 46 14.11 30.25 15.36
CA SER A 46 14.48 31.41 16.18
C SER A 46 15.20 32.47 15.36
N ARG A 47 14.86 33.73 15.61
CA ARG A 47 15.47 34.89 14.94
C ARG A 47 16.21 35.76 15.95
N SER A 48 17.46 36.08 15.67
CA SER A 48 18.22 37.07 16.44
C SER A 48 17.71 38.50 16.12
N GLN A 49 17.90 39.44 17.05
CA GLN A 49 17.54 40.86 16.83
C GLN A 49 18.32 41.49 15.67
N ALA A 50 19.52 40.98 15.36
CA ALA A 50 20.38 41.46 14.27
C ALA A 50 20.03 40.84 12.89
N GLY A 51 19.08 39.88 12.85
CA GLY A 51 18.78 39.10 11.65
C GLY A 51 19.46 37.72 11.65
N TYR A 52 19.33 36.99 10.54
CA TYR A 52 20.03 35.72 10.31
C TYR A 52 20.29 35.54 8.81
N VAL A 53 21.24 34.68 8.49
CA VAL A 53 21.48 34.22 7.12
C VAL A 53 20.99 32.78 7.05
N ASP A 54 20.01 32.52 6.19
CA ASP A 54 19.44 31.20 6.00
C ASP A 54 20.37 30.34 5.11
N PHE A 55 20.75 29.16 5.59
CA PHE A 55 21.53 28.18 4.85
C PHE A 55 20.69 27.04 4.29
N GLY A 56 19.37 27.06 4.52
CA GLY A 56 18.41 26.17 3.91
C GLY A 56 17.62 25.34 4.92
N ARG A 57 16.68 24.59 4.35
CA ARG A 57 15.74 23.72 5.05
C ARG A 57 16.20 22.28 5.00
N TYR A 58 15.87 21.52 6.04
CA TYR A 58 16.22 20.11 6.10
C TYR A 58 15.64 19.35 4.90
N HIS A 59 16.46 18.55 4.22
CA HIS A 59 16.03 17.80 3.04
C HIS A 59 16.17 16.29 3.19
N TYR A 60 17.38 15.77 3.41
CA TYR A 60 17.59 14.33 3.56
C TYR A 60 18.76 14.01 4.49
N PHE A 61 18.73 12.77 5.00
CA PHE A 61 19.71 12.21 5.90
C PHE A 61 20.15 10.83 5.40
N VAL A 62 21.45 10.68 5.13
CA VAL A 62 22.06 9.46 4.58
C VAL A 62 23.32 9.06 5.36
N ALA A 63 23.80 7.85 5.10
CA ALA A 63 25.11 7.40 5.57
C ALA A 63 26.24 8.28 5.02
N GLY A 64 27.25 8.50 5.85
CA GLY A 64 28.50 9.12 5.46
C GLY A 64 29.44 8.14 4.75
N SER A 65 30.55 8.69 4.25
CA SER A 65 31.62 7.92 3.63
C SER A 65 32.97 8.28 4.25
N GLY A 66 33.92 7.35 4.21
CA GLY A 66 35.26 7.55 4.77
C GLY A 66 35.22 7.63 6.30
N SER A 67 35.65 8.77 6.85
CA SER A 67 35.68 9.02 8.30
C SER A 67 34.36 9.57 8.86
N LEU A 68 33.37 9.83 8.01
CA LEU A 68 32.07 10.35 8.41
C LEU A 68 31.07 9.20 8.56
N ASP A 69 30.32 9.19 9.66
CA ASP A 69 29.28 8.18 9.87
C ASP A 69 28.01 8.54 9.11
N PHE A 70 27.69 9.83 9.03
CA PHE A 70 26.37 10.33 8.66
C PHE A 70 26.45 11.72 8.01
N VAL A 71 25.52 12.03 7.09
CA VAL A 71 25.44 13.34 6.44
C VAL A 71 23.99 13.81 6.36
N GLN A 72 23.72 15.04 6.81
CA GLN A 72 22.45 15.74 6.57
C GLN A 72 22.67 16.91 5.62
N ASN A 73 21.74 17.10 4.70
CA ASN A 73 21.78 18.20 3.74
C ASN A 73 20.59 19.15 3.91
N PHE A 74 20.89 20.43 3.74
CA PHE A 74 19.98 21.55 3.83
C PHE A 74 20.07 22.37 2.55
N TYR A 75 18.92 22.64 1.92
CA TYR A 75 18.83 23.32 0.63
C TYR A 75 17.84 24.48 0.66
N ASN A 76 17.86 25.33 -0.37
CA ASN A 76 16.94 26.46 -0.55
C ASN A 76 17.09 27.53 0.53
N GLY A 77 18.33 27.85 0.92
CA GLY A 77 18.63 28.98 1.80
C GLY A 77 18.63 30.32 1.05
N ASP A 78 19.14 31.36 1.72
CA ASP A 78 19.14 32.71 1.20
C ASP A 78 19.93 32.82 -0.12
N LEU A 79 19.36 33.55 -1.08
CA LEU A 79 19.95 33.77 -2.40
C LEU A 79 20.97 34.90 -2.44
N GLN A 80 20.96 35.81 -1.46
CA GLN A 80 21.77 37.03 -1.48
C GLN A 80 23.26 36.72 -1.61
N ASN A 81 23.96 37.19 -2.64
CA ASN A 81 25.36 36.86 -2.96
C ASN A 81 25.63 35.41 -3.39
N CYS A 82 24.57 34.64 -3.67
CA CYS A 82 24.59 33.23 -4.08
C CYS A 82 23.68 32.95 -5.28
N GLU A 83 23.39 33.98 -6.07
CA GLU A 83 22.46 33.96 -7.21
C GLU A 83 22.98 33.12 -8.39
N TYR A 84 24.29 32.88 -8.42
CA TYR A 84 24.98 32.08 -9.44
C TYR A 84 25.09 30.59 -9.09
N SER A 85 24.48 30.16 -7.98
CA SER A 85 24.48 28.76 -7.55
C SER A 85 23.77 27.84 -8.57
N PHE A 86 24.23 26.58 -8.65
CA PHE A 86 23.64 25.56 -9.51
C PHE A 86 22.16 25.36 -9.13
N ASP A 87 21.29 25.28 -10.15
CA ASP A 87 19.84 25.11 -10.00
C ASP A 87 19.12 26.15 -9.11
N LYS A 88 19.71 27.33 -8.89
CA LYS A 88 19.17 28.38 -8.01
C LYS A 88 18.85 27.87 -6.59
N MET A 89 19.62 26.88 -6.11
CA MET A 89 19.44 26.31 -4.77
C MET A 89 19.76 27.30 -3.64
N GLY A 90 20.39 28.44 -3.95
CA GLY A 90 20.78 29.46 -2.98
C GLY A 90 21.91 28.96 -2.08
N ARG A 91 21.95 29.47 -0.85
CA ARG A 91 22.84 28.90 0.17
C ARG A 91 22.41 27.49 0.52
N THR A 92 23.40 26.63 0.72
CA THR A 92 23.20 25.25 1.16
C THR A 92 24.04 24.97 2.39
N ALA A 93 23.62 24.00 3.20
CA ALA A 93 24.44 23.49 4.29
C ALA A 93 24.53 21.96 4.24
N GLN A 94 25.71 21.46 4.55
CA GLN A 94 26.01 20.05 4.70
C GLN A 94 26.53 19.83 6.13
N LEU A 95 25.80 19.04 6.88
CA LEU A 95 26.15 18.65 8.24
C LEU A 95 26.78 17.25 8.19
N ASN A 96 28.09 17.21 8.39
CA ASN A 96 28.89 15.99 8.50
C ASN A 96 28.88 15.53 9.95
N ILE A 97 28.31 14.36 10.20
CA ILE A 97 28.09 13.85 11.54
C ILE A 97 29.10 12.74 11.84
N LEU A 98 29.75 12.87 12.99
CA LEU A 98 30.74 11.97 13.55
C LEU A 98 30.17 11.35 14.83
N CYS A 99 30.18 10.03 14.91
CA CYS A 99 29.81 9.30 16.10
C CYS A 99 30.95 9.33 17.11
N GLY A 100 30.72 9.98 18.25
CA GLY A 100 31.69 10.12 19.34
C GLY A 100 32.03 11.57 19.61
N GLY A 101 33.33 11.90 19.54
CA GLY A 101 33.85 13.23 19.87
C GLY A 101 34.68 13.84 18.74
N CYS A 102 34.89 15.15 18.82
CA CYS A 102 35.79 15.86 17.91
C CYS A 102 37.25 15.41 18.11
N LEU A 103 38.00 15.29 17.00
CA LEU A 103 39.44 14.98 17.03
C LEU A 103 40.26 15.97 17.88
N ASN A 104 39.78 17.22 17.99
CA ASN A 104 40.42 18.29 18.75
C ASN A 104 40.10 18.25 20.26
N GLY A 105 39.28 17.31 20.73
CA GLY A 105 38.87 17.21 22.14
C GLY A 105 38.01 18.38 22.64
N ALA A 106 37.51 19.23 21.74
CA ALA A 106 36.69 20.40 22.05
C ALA A 106 35.31 20.03 22.61
N CYS A 107 34.81 18.84 22.27
CA CYS A 107 33.53 18.33 22.75
C CYS A 107 33.63 17.87 24.21
N LYS A 108 33.03 18.65 25.11
CA LYS A 108 32.86 18.29 26.53
C LYS A 108 31.37 18.34 26.87
N GLY A 109 30.64 17.29 26.53
CA GLY A 109 29.22 17.18 26.87
C GLY A 109 28.56 15.94 26.33
N ASP A 110 27.49 15.51 27.00
CA ASP A 110 26.71 14.32 26.64
C ASP A 110 25.78 14.55 25.43
N LEU A 111 25.68 15.80 24.94
CA LEU A 111 24.78 16.19 23.86
C LEU A 111 25.51 16.46 22.54
N GLY A 112 26.82 16.25 22.46
CA GLY A 112 27.59 16.56 21.24
C GLY A 112 27.91 18.06 21.07
N CYS A 113 28.67 18.40 20.03
CA CYS A 113 29.11 19.75 19.74
C CYS A 113 29.59 19.90 18.28
N ILE A 114 29.66 21.14 17.80
CA ILE A 114 30.22 21.45 16.49
C ILE A 114 31.75 21.49 16.59
N CYS A 115 32.42 20.66 15.79
CA CYS A 115 33.86 20.53 15.75
C CYS A 115 34.53 21.59 14.87
N ASN A 116 33.93 21.88 13.73
CA ASN A 116 34.48 22.80 12.74
C ASN A 116 33.37 23.31 11.80
N ILE A 117 33.58 24.51 11.29
CA ILE A 117 32.70 25.12 10.28
C ILE A 117 33.58 25.70 9.18
N SER A 118 33.39 25.19 7.97
CA SER A 118 33.99 25.73 6.75
C SER A 118 32.90 26.27 5.82
N TYR A 119 33.20 27.36 5.12
CA TYR A 119 32.28 27.95 4.16
C TYR A 119 32.95 28.01 2.79
N ASP A 120 32.39 27.28 1.84
CA ASP A 120 32.80 27.33 0.44
C ASP A 120 32.06 28.47 -0.25
N LYS A 121 32.78 29.57 -0.50
CA LYS A 121 32.24 30.77 -1.16
C LYS A 121 31.84 30.52 -2.61
N SER A 122 32.49 29.57 -3.29
CA SER A 122 32.25 29.29 -4.71
C SER A 122 30.96 28.50 -4.93
N ALA A 123 30.70 27.54 -4.03
CA ALA A 123 29.49 26.72 -4.05
C ALA A 123 28.37 27.27 -3.15
N CYS A 124 28.60 28.38 -2.43
CA CYS A 124 27.68 28.92 -1.43
C CYS A 124 27.21 27.88 -0.41
N ARG A 125 28.15 27.02 0.02
CA ARG A 125 27.87 25.86 0.86
C ARG A 125 28.59 25.97 2.19
N ALA A 126 27.86 25.93 3.29
CA ALA A 126 28.42 25.72 4.62
C ALA A 126 28.61 24.22 4.86
N VAL A 127 29.81 23.83 5.30
CA VAL A 127 30.09 22.46 5.72
C VAL A 127 30.41 22.50 7.21
N VAL A 128 29.58 21.80 7.97
CA VAL A 128 29.59 21.79 9.44
C VAL A 128 29.95 20.39 9.88
N GLU A 129 31.01 20.26 10.68
CA GLU A 129 31.37 18.99 11.30
C GLU A 129 30.79 18.95 12.69
N LEU A 130 29.90 17.99 12.95
CA LEU A 130 29.20 17.81 14.20
C LEU A 130 29.58 16.45 14.80
N ALA A 131 30.04 16.44 16.05
CA ALA A 131 30.22 15.21 16.80
C ALA A 131 29.04 15.01 17.74
N ILE A 132 28.40 13.86 17.66
CA ILE A 132 27.31 13.45 18.55
C ILE A 132 27.58 12.06 19.11
N PRO A 133 27.11 11.75 20.33
CA PRO A 133 27.07 10.38 20.79
C PRO A 133 25.98 9.64 19.99
N CYS A 134 26.41 8.88 18.99
CA CYS A 134 25.47 8.08 18.20
C CYS A 134 24.77 7.05 19.09
N VAL A 135 23.46 6.93 18.86
CA VAL A 135 22.58 5.97 19.53
C VAL A 135 23.08 4.54 19.29
N LYS A 136 22.70 3.61 20.16
CA LYS A 136 22.96 2.18 19.95
C LYS A 136 22.43 1.74 18.59
N ARG A 137 23.29 1.05 17.84
CA ARG A 137 23.00 0.44 16.55
C ARG A 137 21.68 -0.35 16.60
N GLY A 138 20.70 0.07 15.82
CA GLY A 138 19.39 -0.58 15.74
C GLY A 138 19.41 -1.88 14.91
N PRO A 139 18.24 -2.48 14.65
CA PRO A 139 18.16 -3.68 13.83
C PRO A 139 18.60 -3.41 12.38
N ARG A 140 19.08 -4.47 11.73
CA ARG A 140 19.41 -4.43 10.31
C ARG A 140 18.13 -4.46 9.47
N VAL A 141 18.04 -3.54 8.52
CA VAL A 141 16.93 -3.34 7.60
C VAL A 141 17.32 -3.91 6.23
N PHE A 142 16.36 -4.53 5.56
CA PHE A 142 16.55 -5.01 4.18
C PHE A 142 16.13 -3.92 3.20
N GLU A 143 17.09 -3.12 2.77
CA GLU A 143 16.87 -1.95 1.92
C GLU A 143 16.36 -2.32 0.53
N GLY A 144 15.52 -1.46 -0.04
CA GLY A 144 14.96 -1.59 -1.37
C GLY A 144 13.81 -2.60 -1.50
N PHE A 145 13.34 -3.16 -0.39
CA PHE A 145 12.16 -4.03 -0.36
C PHE A 145 10.89 -3.28 0.03
N THR A 146 9.86 -3.41 -0.79
CA THR A 146 8.58 -2.74 -0.57
C THR A 146 7.44 -3.74 -0.74
N VAL A 147 6.42 -3.61 0.12
CA VAL A 147 5.15 -4.33 0.02
C VAL A 147 4.04 -3.30 0.01
N GLY A 148 3.17 -3.31 -1.00
CA GLY A 148 2.06 -2.37 -1.10
C GLY A 148 0.81 -2.96 -1.72
N PHE A 149 -0.32 -2.27 -1.57
CA PHE A 149 -1.58 -2.64 -2.26
C PHE A 149 -1.56 -2.29 -3.74
N HIS A 150 -0.62 -1.43 -4.14
CA HIS A 150 -0.38 -1.05 -5.51
C HIS A 150 1.14 -1.02 -5.75
N PRO A 151 1.65 -1.42 -6.93
CA PRO A 151 3.10 -1.46 -7.20
C PRO A 151 3.78 -0.08 -7.18
N ARG A 152 3.02 1.02 -7.07
CA ARG A 152 3.52 2.41 -7.08
C ARG A 152 2.93 3.31 -5.98
N SER A 153 2.12 2.76 -5.07
CA SER A 153 1.48 3.55 -4.01
C SER A 153 0.98 2.67 -2.85
N TRP A 154 0.78 3.29 -1.69
CA TRP A 154 0.26 2.67 -0.46
C TRP A 154 1.07 1.48 0.01
N GLU A 155 2.16 1.80 0.69
CA GLU A 155 3.16 0.87 1.15
C GLU A 155 2.80 0.41 2.58
N VAL A 156 2.68 -0.89 2.74
CA VAL A 156 2.56 -1.58 4.03
C VAL A 156 3.96 -1.74 4.64
N VAL A 157 4.93 -2.03 3.77
CA VAL A 157 6.35 -2.05 4.09
C VAL A 157 7.05 -1.18 3.06
N TYR A 158 7.89 -0.26 3.51
CA TYR A 158 8.74 0.55 2.64
C TYR A 158 10.19 0.41 3.08
N ASN A 159 11.07 0.18 2.10
CA ASN A 159 12.51 0.05 2.34
C ASN A 159 12.85 -0.96 3.46
N GLY A 160 12.11 -2.08 3.53
CA GLY A 160 12.27 -3.11 4.55
C GLY A 160 11.67 -2.79 5.93
N MET A 161 11.04 -1.63 6.11
CA MET A 161 10.42 -1.19 7.36
C MET A 161 8.91 -1.16 7.28
N THR A 162 8.24 -1.73 8.28
CA THR A 162 6.78 -1.76 8.37
C THR A 162 6.24 -0.36 8.68
N GLN A 163 5.26 0.08 7.89
CA GLN A 163 4.64 1.39 8.03
C GLN A 163 3.66 1.42 9.21
N LEU A 164 3.42 2.63 9.73
CA LEU A 164 2.48 2.87 10.83
C LEU A 164 1.06 2.40 10.45
N GLY A 165 0.39 1.74 11.39
CA GLY A 165 -0.91 1.10 11.22
C GLY A 165 -0.83 -0.40 10.90
N PHE A 166 0.33 -0.91 10.50
CA PHE A 166 0.56 -2.31 10.16
C PHE A 166 1.53 -3.03 11.11
N GLU A 167 2.03 -2.33 12.14
CA GLU A 167 2.89 -2.90 13.18
C GLU A 167 2.11 -3.64 14.27
N LYS A 168 0.85 -3.23 14.49
CA LYS A 168 -0.04 -3.76 15.52
C LYS A 168 -1.48 -3.83 15.00
N LEU A 169 -2.35 -4.46 15.78
CA LEU A 169 -3.79 -4.45 15.48
C LEU A 169 -4.30 -3.01 15.60
N ASP A 170 -4.80 -2.48 14.49
CA ASP A 170 -5.42 -1.16 14.40
C ASP A 170 -6.76 -1.27 13.66
N ASP A 171 -7.82 -0.77 14.30
CA ASP A 171 -9.16 -0.80 13.75
C ASP A 171 -9.32 0.15 12.56
N GLN A 172 -8.53 1.23 12.48
CA GLN A 172 -8.59 2.23 11.40
C GLN A 172 -8.11 1.67 10.06
N PHE A 173 -7.15 0.74 10.09
CA PHE A 173 -6.58 0.09 8.90
C PHE A 173 -7.19 -1.29 8.64
N SER A 174 -8.40 -1.55 9.17
CA SER A 174 -9.05 -2.85 9.07
C SER A 174 -9.84 -3.03 7.77
N PHE A 175 -9.72 -4.22 7.18
CA PHE A 175 -10.49 -4.62 6.01
C PHE A 175 -11.92 -5.00 6.40
N GLY A 176 -12.90 -4.40 5.72
CA GLY A 176 -14.32 -4.62 5.95
C GLY A 176 -14.76 -6.05 5.62
N VAL A 177 -15.92 -6.49 6.12
CA VAL A 177 -16.43 -7.87 5.94
C VAL A 177 -16.45 -8.27 4.47
N GLU A 178 -16.89 -7.37 3.60
CA GLU A 178 -17.11 -7.58 2.17
C GLU A 178 -15.82 -7.92 1.39
N GLN A 179 -14.67 -7.43 1.84
CA GLN A 179 -13.39 -7.71 1.20
C GLN A 179 -12.95 -9.15 1.53
N THR A 180 -13.09 -10.05 0.58
CA THR A 180 -12.73 -11.48 0.70
C THR A 180 -11.30 -11.79 0.29
N SER A 181 -10.67 -10.88 -0.46
CA SER A 181 -9.27 -11.01 -0.87
C SER A 181 -8.58 -9.66 -0.94
N VAL A 182 -7.26 -9.68 -0.72
CA VAL A 182 -6.36 -8.53 -0.85
C VAL A 182 -5.11 -8.97 -1.59
N ALA A 183 -4.72 -8.21 -2.61
CA ALA A 183 -3.48 -8.43 -3.33
C ALA A 183 -2.40 -7.48 -2.80
N LEU A 184 -1.26 -8.04 -2.44
CA LEU A 184 -0.05 -7.32 -2.07
C LEU A 184 1.00 -7.51 -3.16
N TYR A 185 1.61 -6.41 -3.58
CA TYR A 185 2.70 -6.39 -4.54
C TYR A 185 4.02 -6.26 -3.77
N LEU A 186 4.89 -7.25 -3.95
CA LEU A 186 6.22 -7.31 -3.38
C LEU A 186 7.22 -6.88 -4.46
N THR A 187 8.08 -5.93 -4.13
CA THR A 187 9.18 -5.48 -4.99
C THR A 187 10.47 -5.47 -4.18
N ALA A 188 11.57 -5.83 -4.85
CA ALA A 188 12.92 -5.74 -4.29
C ALA A 188 13.88 -5.28 -5.40
N ILE A 189 15.03 -4.75 -4.99
CA ILE A 189 16.15 -4.51 -5.91
C ILE A 189 16.56 -5.85 -6.54
N SER A 190 16.70 -5.89 -7.86
CA SER A 190 16.94 -7.13 -8.62
C SER A 190 18.10 -7.96 -8.07
N SER A 191 19.22 -7.31 -7.71
CA SER A 191 20.41 -7.96 -7.13
C SER A 191 20.18 -8.62 -5.78
N LEU A 192 19.17 -8.17 -5.02
CA LEU A 192 18.85 -8.67 -3.68
C LEU A 192 17.59 -9.55 -3.67
N SER A 193 16.83 -9.57 -4.76
CA SER A 193 15.55 -10.29 -4.87
C SER A 193 15.63 -11.78 -4.53
N GLY A 194 16.75 -12.43 -4.84
CA GLY A 194 16.98 -13.84 -4.56
C GLY A 194 17.08 -14.17 -3.06
N LEU A 195 17.30 -13.18 -2.20
CA LEU A 195 17.36 -13.36 -0.75
C LEU A 195 15.96 -13.43 -0.12
N VAL A 196 14.92 -13.01 -0.85
CA VAL A 196 13.54 -13.00 -0.35
C VAL A 196 12.97 -14.41 -0.41
N GLY A 197 12.66 -14.96 0.75
CA GLY A 197 12.09 -16.29 0.88
C GLY A 197 10.56 -16.31 0.83
N LYS A 198 10.01 -17.51 1.00
CA LYS A 198 8.56 -17.75 0.95
C LYS A 198 7.84 -17.16 2.18
N PRO A 199 6.79 -16.34 2.00
CA PRO A 199 5.99 -15.79 3.10
C PRO A 199 5.30 -16.88 3.92
N ASN A 200 5.19 -16.63 5.22
CA ASN A 200 4.36 -17.40 6.14
C ASN A 200 3.38 -16.47 6.88
N PHE A 201 2.35 -17.03 7.52
CA PHE A 201 1.37 -16.22 8.25
C PHE A 201 0.90 -16.89 9.54
N LYS A 202 0.43 -16.07 10.48
CA LYS A 202 -0.22 -16.48 11.74
C LYS A 202 -1.47 -15.64 11.94
N VAL A 203 -2.58 -16.29 12.30
CA VAL A 203 -3.87 -15.63 12.56
C VAL A 203 -4.12 -15.56 14.06
N ASN A 204 -4.53 -14.39 14.54
CA ASN A 204 -4.90 -14.17 15.93
C ASN A 204 -6.27 -13.47 16.02
N PRO A 205 -7.27 -14.07 16.71
CA PRO A 205 -7.27 -15.41 17.29
C PRO A 205 -7.25 -16.51 16.23
N LYS A 206 -6.77 -17.71 16.60
CA LYS A 206 -6.57 -18.84 15.66
C LYS A 206 -7.88 -19.32 15.01
N ASP A 207 -8.97 -19.28 15.75
CA ASP A 207 -10.27 -19.77 15.28
C ASP A 207 -11.17 -18.63 14.83
N GLY A 208 -11.87 -18.81 13.70
CA GLY A 208 -12.93 -17.91 13.24
C GLY A 208 -12.62 -17.12 11.97
N LEU A 209 -11.38 -17.16 11.48
CA LEU A 209 -10.98 -16.63 10.19
C LEU A 209 -10.15 -17.67 9.43
N GLU A 210 -10.69 -18.15 8.30
CA GLU A 210 -9.95 -19.00 7.37
C GLU A 210 -9.10 -18.09 6.47
N VAL A 211 -7.79 -18.33 6.37
CA VAL A 211 -6.86 -17.55 5.53
C VAL A 211 -6.09 -18.48 4.61
N LYS A 212 -5.99 -18.11 3.33
CA LYS A 212 -5.23 -18.81 2.29
C LYS A 212 -4.39 -17.82 1.50
N LEU A 213 -3.10 -18.11 1.38
CA LEU A 213 -2.17 -17.33 0.54
C LEU A 213 -2.08 -17.95 -0.85
N SER A 214 -2.08 -17.12 -1.88
CA SER A 214 -1.96 -17.53 -3.29
C SER A 214 -1.18 -16.48 -4.10
N GLY A 215 -0.86 -16.77 -5.36
CA GLY A 215 -0.06 -15.89 -6.23
C GLY A 215 1.44 -16.21 -6.24
N SER A 216 2.20 -15.51 -7.08
CA SER A 216 3.64 -15.75 -7.29
C SER A 216 4.47 -15.52 -6.02
N GLY A 217 4.08 -14.56 -5.18
CA GLY A 217 4.71 -14.35 -3.88
C GLY A 217 4.50 -15.52 -2.93
N ALA A 218 3.32 -16.16 -2.96
CA ALA A 218 3.03 -17.33 -2.12
C ALA A 218 3.80 -18.58 -2.55
N SER A 219 4.14 -18.72 -3.85
CA SER A 219 5.01 -19.79 -4.34
C SER A 219 6.49 -19.55 -4.03
N GLY A 220 6.88 -18.35 -3.59
CA GLY A 220 8.27 -17.98 -3.33
C GLY A 220 9.02 -17.50 -4.58
N SER A 221 8.31 -16.94 -5.56
CA SER A 221 8.96 -16.27 -6.69
C SER A 221 9.68 -15.01 -6.20
N ALA A 222 10.91 -14.80 -6.67
CA ALA A 222 11.71 -13.64 -6.29
C ALA A 222 11.06 -12.34 -6.82
N PRO A 223 10.75 -11.35 -5.94
CA PRO A 223 10.18 -10.08 -6.36
C PRO A 223 11.24 -9.16 -6.93
N THR A 224 11.00 -8.56 -8.09
CA THR A 224 11.87 -7.51 -8.65
C THR A 224 11.08 -6.22 -8.90
N THR A 225 11.76 -5.08 -8.98
CA THR A 225 11.12 -3.80 -9.34
C THR A 225 10.44 -3.81 -10.71
N LEU A 226 10.98 -4.56 -11.68
CA LEU A 226 10.42 -4.70 -13.03
C LEU A 226 9.36 -5.80 -13.13
N SER A 227 9.46 -6.84 -12.31
CA SER A 227 8.51 -7.94 -12.23
C SER A 227 8.13 -8.19 -10.76
N PRO A 228 7.16 -7.42 -10.23
CA PRO A 228 6.69 -7.58 -8.86
C PRO A 228 6.07 -8.96 -8.63
N SER A 229 6.31 -9.55 -7.47
CA SER A 229 5.59 -10.76 -7.07
C SER A 229 4.28 -10.39 -6.37
N ILE A 230 3.21 -11.15 -6.64
CA ILE A 230 1.88 -10.87 -6.11
C ILE A 230 1.56 -11.90 -5.02
N LEU A 231 1.27 -11.42 -3.82
CA LEU A 231 0.79 -12.20 -2.70
C LEU A 231 -0.69 -11.88 -2.48
N ILE A 232 -1.56 -12.82 -2.85
CA ILE A 232 -3.00 -12.71 -2.68
C ILE A 232 -3.38 -13.38 -1.37
N VAL A 233 -3.85 -12.58 -0.42
CA VAL A 233 -4.40 -13.02 0.86
C VAL A 233 -5.90 -13.19 0.68
N ASN A 234 -6.36 -14.44 0.59
CA ASN A 234 -7.78 -14.76 0.60
C ASN A 234 -8.19 -15.07 2.04
N TRP A 235 -9.28 -14.49 2.49
CA TRP A 235 -9.78 -14.72 3.84
C TRP A 235 -11.29 -14.83 3.88
N ARG A 236 -11.78 -15.62 4.84
CA ARG A 236 -13.20 -15.88 5.01
C ARG A 236 -13.59 -15.87 6.47
N CYS A 237 -14.56 -15.04 6.81
CA CYS A 237 -15.09 -14.94 8.17
C CYS A 237 -15.99 -16.15 8.49
N GLU A 238 -15.54 -17.01 9.39
CA GLU A 238 -16.34 -18.14 9.90
C GLU A 238 -17.15 -17.77 11.15
N LYS A 239 -16.56 -16.96 12.03
CA LYS A 239 -17.19 -16.48 13.27
C LYS A 239 -17.23 -14.96 13.29
N ALA A 240 -18.42 -14.43 13.57
CA ALA A 240 -18.63 -13.01 13.78
C ALA A 240 -17.97 -12.56 15.09
N ARG A 241 -17.31 -11.40 15.08
CA ARG A 241 -16.63 -10.84 16.24
C ARG A 241 -16.62 -9.31 16.17
N LYS A 242 -16.74 -8.66 17.34
CA LYS A 242 -16.66 -7.21 17.46
C LYS A 242 -15.25 -6.66 17.27
N THR A 243 -14.24 -7.36 17.80
CA THR A 243 -12.83 -7.03 17.59
C THR A 243 -12.31 -7.72 16.33
N PRO A 244 -11.49 -7.06 15.51
CA PRO A 244 -10.99 -7.66 14.29
C PRO A 244 -9.96 -8.77 14.56
N TYR A 245 -9.71 -9.56 13.52
CA TYR A 245 -8.66 -10.57 13.48
C TYR A 245 -7.35 -9.94 12.97
N ALA A 246 -6.23 -10.30 13.58
CA ALA A 246 -4.91 -9.94 13.11
C ALA A 246 -4.30 -11.09 12.30
N VAL A 247 -3.93 -10.82 11.06
CA VAL A 247 -3.16 -11.73 10.20
C VAL A 247 -1.74 -11.21 10.14
N ASN A 248 -0.85 -11.79 10.93
CA ASN A 248 0.58 -11.46 10.91
C ASN A 248 1.24 -12.24 9.76
N ILE A 249 1.78 -11.51 8.79
CA ILE A 249 2.52 -12.05 7.66
C ILE A 249 4.02 -11.80 7.90
N SER A 250 4.81 -12.86 7.79
CA SER A 250 6.27 -12.83 7.94
C SER A 250 6.93 -13.29 6.65
N ILE A 251 7.79 -12.45 6.08
CA ILE A 251 8.58 -12.72 4.88
C ILE A 251 10.04 -12.90 5.31
N PRO A 252 10.58 -14.14 5.26
CA PRO A 252 11.97 -14.37 5.61
C PRO A 252 12.90 -13.78 4.54
N VAL A 253 14.03 -13.23 4.97
CA VAL A 253 15.08 -12.71 4.08
C VAL A 253 16.42 -13.27 4.55
N GLU A 254 17.17 -13.87 3.63
CA GLU A 254 18.46 -14.50 3.97
C GLU A 254 19.48 -13.45 4.44
N GLY A 255 20.03 -13.65 5.63
CA GLY A 255 21.01 -12.74 6.24
C GLY A 255 20.42 -11.49 6.93
N TYR A 256 19.08 -11.41 7.03
CA TYR A 256 18.35 -10.32 7.69
C TYR A 256 17.26 -10.87 8.63
N ASN A 257 16.72 -9.99 9.47
CA ASN A 257 15.52 -10.33 10.23
C ASN A 257 14.31 -10.44 9.27
N PRO A 258 13.36 -11.35 9.55
CA PRO A 258 12.15 -11.45 8.74
C PRO A 258 11.36 -10.15 8.78
N ILE A 259 10.80 -9.78 7.64
CA ILE A 259 9.94 -8.62 7.50
C ILE A 259 8.54 -9.02 7.92
N GLU A 260 8.01 -8.37 8.95
CA GLU A 260 6.75 -8.74 9.59
C GLU A 260 5.76 -7.58 9.54
N PHE A 261 4.53 -7.83 9.13
CA PHE A 261 3.45 -6.83 9.15
C PHE A 261 2.10 -7.50 9.41
N ILE A 262 1.16 -6.72 9.92
CA ILE A 262 -0.15 -7.21 10.36
C ILE A 262 -1.23 -6.61 9.48
N LEU A 263 -2.06 -7.47 8.90
CA LEU A 263 -3.31 -7.07 8.25
C LEU A 263 -4.47 -7.34 9.19
N THR A 264 -5.34 -6.34 9.37
CA THR A 264 -6.46 -6.41 10.29
C THR A 264 -7.75 -6.68 9.53
N LYS A 265 -8.53 -7.69 9.94
CA LYS A 265 -9.77 -8.10 9.27
C LYS A 265 -10.98 -8.02 10.20
N SER A 266 -11.97 -7.21 9.81
CA SER A 266 -13.23 -7.09 10.51
C SER A 266 -14.24 -8.13 10.00
N CYS A 267 -14.96 -8.77 10.94
CA CYS A 267 -15.93 -9.83 10.66
C CYS A 267 -17.22 -9.62 11.47
N ALA A 268 -18.11 -8.76 10.99
CA ALA A 268 -19.40 -8.50 11.64
C ALA A 268 -20.39 -9.66 11.51
N TYR A 269 -20.32 -10.45 10.43
CA TYR A 269 -21.19 -11.61 10.20
C TYR A 269 -20.44 -12.76 9.52
N ARG A 270 -21.00 -13.97 9.61
CA ARG A 270 -20.44 -15.17 8.97
C ARG A 270 -20.69 -15.15 7.46
N GLN A 271 -19.63 -15.33 6.67
CA GLN A 271 -19.75 -15.43 5.21
C GLN A 271 -20.17 -16.85 4.82
N ARG A 272 -21.48 -17.05 4.59
CA ARG A 272 -21.99 -18.27 3.95
C ARG A 272 -21.65 -18.27 2.47
N GLY A 273 -21.23 -19.43 1.97
CA GLY A 273 -20.82 -19.57 0.58
C GLY A 273 -22.02 -19.44 -0.35
N TRP A 274 -21.79 -18.87 -1.53
CA TRP A 274 -22.78 -18.74 -2.61
C TRP A 274 -23.44 -20.07 -3.01
N ALA A 275 -22.81 -21.21 -2.68
CA ALA A 275 -23.34 -22.55 -2.90
C ALA A 275 -24.72 -22.79 -2.27
N THR A 276 -25.01 -22.22 -1.10
CA THR A 276 -26.35 -22.38 -0.50
C THR A 276 -27.43 -21.67 -1.30
N PHE A 277 -27.12 -20.48 -1.85
CA PHE A 277 -28.04 -19.76 -2.74
C PHE A 277 -28.26 -20.54 -4.04
N GLY A 278 -27.21 -21.13 -4.61
CA GLY A 278 -27.31 -22.01 -5.78
C GLY A 278 -28.22 -23.21 -5.54
N ILE A 279 -28.12 -23.87 -4.38
CA ILE A 279 -28.98 -25.00 -4.02
C ILE A 279 -30.44 -24.56 -3.85
N PHE A 280 -30.71 -23.47 -3.12
CA PHE A 280 -32.07 -22.97 -2.96
C PHE A 280 -32.69 -22.52 -4.29
N SER A 281 -31.91 -21.88 -5.16
CA SER A 281 -32.34 -21.52 -6.51
C SER A 281 -32.66 -22.77 -7.36
N CYS A 282 -31.80 -23.78 -7.32
CA CYS A 282 -32.00 -25.02 -8.06
C CYS A 282 -33.26 -25.77 -7.58
N VAL A 283 -33.47 -25.88 -6.26
CA VAL A 283 -34.68 -26.49 -5.68
C VAL A 283 -35.94 -25.70 -6.06
N ALA A 284 -35.90 -24.36 -6.06
CA ALA A 284 -37.03 -23.53 -6.45
C ALA A 284 -37.39 -23.69 -7.94
N ILE A 285 -36.39 -23.79 -8.82
CA ILE A 285 -36.60 -24.03 -10.27
C ILE A 285 -37.29 -25.39 -10.49
N VAL A 286 -36.80 -26.44 -9.82
CA VAL A 286 -37.38 -27.80 -9.93
C VAL A 286 -38.83 -27.81 -9.42
N LEU A 287 -39.11 -27.21 -8.26
CA LEU A 287 -40.47 -27.12 -7.71
C LEU A 287 -41.41 -26.32 -8.61
N SER A 288 -40.94 -25.20 -9.17
CA SER A 288 -41.72 -24.40 -10.12
C SER A 288 -42.05 -25.21 -11.37
N THR A 289 -41.10 -25.96 -11.91
CA THR A 289 -41.32 -26.82 -13.09
C THR A 289 -42.34 -27.90 -12.80
N ILE A 290 -42.24 -28.58 -11.65
CA ILE A 290 -43.20 -29.62 -11.24
C ILE A 290 -44.59 -29.00 -11.04
N SER A 291 -44.70 -27.82 -10.43
CA SER A 291 -45.98 -27.15 -10.23
C SER A 291 -46.60 -26.68 -11.56
N CYS A 292 -45.79 -26.23 -12.53
CA CYS A 292 -46.27 -25.88 -13.87
C CYS A 292 -46.76 -27.11 -14.63
N CYS A 293 -46.01 -28.21 -14.63
CA CYS A 293 -46.41 -29.45 -15.28
C CYS A 293 -47.63 -30.09 -14.58
N GLY A 294 -47.66 -30.10 -13.25
CA GLY A 294 -48.77 -30.59 -12.45
C GLY A 294 -50.03 -29.75 -12.63
N GLY A 295 -49.89 -28.42 -12.66
CA GLY A 295 -50.99 -27.50 -12.97
C GLY A 295 -51.54 -27.70 -14.38
N PHE A 296 -50.68 -27.96 -15.37
CA PHE A 296 -51.10 -28.27 -16.74
C PHE A 296 -51.90 -29.58 -16.80
N ILE A 297 -51.44 -30.65 -16.12
CA ILE A 297 -52.16 -31.93 -16.08
C ILE A 297 -53.47 -31.83 -15.30
N TYR A 298 -53.48 -31.09 -14.19
CA TYR A 298 -54.69 -30.86 -13.39
C TYR A 298 -55.74 -30.08 -14.20
N LYS A 299 -55.33 -29.00 -14.86
CA LYS A 299 -56.22 -28.15 -15.66
C LYS A 299 -56.79 -28.89 -16.88
N THR A 300 -55.96 -29.68 -17.58
CA THR A 300 -56.40 -30.49 -18.72
C THR A 300 -57.33 -31.65 -18.33
N ARG A 301 -57.24 -32.19 -17.10
CA ARG A 301 -58.14 -33.25 -16.61
C ARG A 301 -59.44 -32.76 -15.97
N VAL A 302 -59.45 -31.60 -15.31
CA VAL A 302 -60.61 -31.13 -14.52
C VAL A 302 -61.46 -30.11 -15.28
N GLU A 303 -60.87 -29.25 -16.12
CA GLU A 303 -61.60 -28.21 -16.87
C GLU A 303 -61.83 -28.55 -18.36
N GLY A 304 -61.25 -29.64 -18.87
CA GLY A 304 -61.30 -29.98 -20.29
C GLY A 304 -60.36 -29.14 -21.16
N LEU A 305 -60.13 -29.56 -22.41
CA LEU A 305 -59.14 -28.99 -23.33
C LEU A 305 -59.38 -27.50 -23.72
N ASP A 306 -60.52 -26.92 -23.35
CA ASP A 306 -60.90 -25.55 -23.74
C ASP A 306 -60.23 -24.44 -22.89
N ALA A 307 -59.44 -24.78 -21.88
CA ALA A 307 -58.77 -23.80 -21.03
C ALA A 307 -57.25 -23.64 -21.30
N LEU A 308 -56.76 -24.07 -22.47
CA LEU A 308 -55.40 -23.79 -22.97
C LEU A 308 -55.33 -22.39 -23.60
N PRO A 309 -54.53 -21.45 -23.06
CA PRO A 309 -54.32 -20.17 -23.74
C PRO A 309 -53.51 -20.44 -25.03
N GLY A 310 -54.13 -20.20 -26.18
CA GLY A 310 -53.53 -20.34 -27.52
C GLY A 310 -54.12 -21.43 -28.42
N MET A 311 -54.92 -22.38 -27.89
CA MET A 311 -55.58 -23.38 -28.76
C MET A 311 -56.77 -22.80 -29.53
N THR A 312 -57.41 -21.74 -29.05
CA THR A 312 -58.45 -21.02 -29.80
C THR A 312 -57.92 -20.39 -31.09
N ILE A 313 -56.65 -19.98 -31.09
CA ILE A 313 -55.99 -19.40 -32.27
C ILE A 313 -55.66 -20.49 -33.29
N LEU A 314 -55.13 -21.63 -32.84
CA LEU A 314 -54.84 -22.77 -33.73
C LEU A 314 -56.12 -23.40 -34.30
N GLY A 315 -57.20 -23.49 -33.52
CA GLY A 315 -58.51 -23.94 -34.00
C GLY A 315 -59.09 -23.02 -35.07
N ALA A 316 -59.08 -21.70 -34.82
CA ALA A 316 -59.55 -20.70 -35.79
C ALA A 316 -58.71 -20.68 -37.09
N CYS A 317 -57.40 -20.92 -37.00
CA CYS A 317 -56.55 -21.00 -38.20
C CYS A 317 -56.75 -22.28 -39.00
N LEU A 318 -57.08 -23.41 -38.37
CA LEU A 318 -57.34 -24.67 -39.07
C LEU A 318 -58.72 -24.63 -39.76
N GLU A 319 -59.71 -24.02 -39.12
CA GLU A 319 -61.06 -23.83 -39.67
C GLU A 319 -61.07 -22.82 -40.84
N ALA A 320 -60.20 -21.81 -40.80
CA ALA A 320 -60.00 -20.86 -41.91
C ALA A 320 -59.27 -21.45 -43.13
N VAL A 321 -58.59 -22.59 -42.99
CA VAL A 321 -57.86 -23.26 -44.09
C VAL A 321 -58.67 -24.41 -44.71
N SER A 322 -59.71 -24.90 -44.03
CA SER A 322 -60.52 -26.04 -44.49
C SER A 322 -61.92 -25.70 -45.02
N GLY A 323 -62.32 -24.42 -45.03
CA GLY A 323 -63.63 -23.98 -45.52
C GLY A 323 -63.57 -23.37 -46.93
N ASP A 324 -63.95 -24.17 -47.93
CA ASP A 324 -64.33 -23.85 -49.32
C ASP A 324 -64.20 -22.39 -49.82
N ASP A 325 -63.22 -22.14 -50.69
CA ASP A 325 -63.29 -21.13 -51.75
C ASP A 325 -63.47 -21.84 -53.10
N ILE A 326 -64.71 -21.84 -53.61
CA ILE A 326 -65.04 -22.13 -55.01
C ILE A 326 -65.33 -20.80 -55.72
N SER A 327 -64.65 -20.62 -56.85
CA SER A 327 -64.95 -19.73 -57.99
C SER A 327 -64.48 -18.27 -57.96
N ASP A 328 -63.38 -18.06 -58.70
CA ASP A 328 -63.28 -17.20 -59.88
C ASP A 328 -63.16 -15.66 -59.75
N GLN A 329 -61.90 -15.23 -59.88
CA GLN A 329 -61.35 -14.56 -61.09
C GLN A 329 -61.85 -13.14 -61.45
N ALA A 330 -60.95 -12.14 -61.31
CA ALA A 330 -60.70 -10.98 -62.20
C ALA A 330 -59.83 -9.94 -61.45
N SER A 331 -58.57 -9.61 -61.82
CA SER A 331 -58.05 -8.87 -62.98
C SER A 331 -57.58 -7.45 -62.60
N TRP A 332 -56.45 -7.05 -63.21
CA TRP A 332 -55.88 -5.70 -63.40
C TRP A 332 -54.89 -5.12 -62.36
N ASP A 333 -53.61 -5.22 -62.73
CA ASP A 333 -52.65 -4.12 -62.96
C ASP A 333 -52.72 -2.81 -62.13
N GLU A 334 -51.60 -2.61 -61.43
CA GLU A 334 -50.66 -1.49 -61.60
C GLU A 334 -51.08 -0.06 -61.21
N ARG A 335 -50.42 0.47 -60.16
CA ARG A 335 -49.70 1.77 -60.05
C ARG A 335 -49.57 2.17 -58.57
N ARG A 336 -48.36 2.15 -58.03
CA ARG A 336 -47.38 3.26 -57.91
C ARG A 336 -47.59 4.21 -56.72
N TYR A 337 -46.54 4.22 -55.91
CA TYR A 337 -45.85 5.33 -55.25
C TYR A 337 -46.38 5.93 -53.94
N GLY A 338 -45.46 5.98 -52.97
CA GLY A 338 -45.48 6.81 -51.77
C GLY A 338 -44.32 6.46 -50.84
N SER A 339 -43.16 7.07 -51.09
CA SER A 339 -41.88 6.94 -50.36
C SER A 339 -41.87 7.59 -48.97
N ILE A 340 -41.06 7.04 -48.06
CA ILE A 340 -39.94 7.75 -47.39
C ILE A 340 -38.73 6.82 -47.43
#